data_AF-A0A1L9AYJ7-F1
#
_entry.id   AF-A0A1L9AYJ7-F1
#
_cell.length_a   1.000
_cell.length_b   1.000
_cell.length_c   1.000
_cell.angle_alpha   90.00
_cell.angle_beta   90.00
_cell.angle_gamma   90.00
#
_symmetry.space_group_name_H-M   'P 1'
#
loop_
_entity.id
_entity.type
_entity.pdbx_description
1 polymer ?
#
loop_
_entity_poly.entity_id
_entity_poly.type
_entity_poly.pdbx_seq_one_letter_code
_entity_poly.pdbx_strand_id
1 'polypeptide(L)'
;MRIGLTLLCMPAQNPVVLWSYAHLEESADSAAAPSPAATSYLPGEFLPDPRHELHLDAEGVAFGPGEDVRYPSLPERVRLLSTCAEDGPSQRAERCLAHLAALDRPAAVEIARTWSRMELPEGAEPLVAALLNFPAAGALESFLDGLGMTDQLHLELREHEERPVTLRDVLLLRGRAHLFSLKRRQDGVRHDVLMRELASLAGGALDGLHLEQVPPAEEALDGEDLDEAQREEQEGEDAFREYAAAEQLVARGGGKCYEASAKGEVSVDEDDDYIDAYVLLDFLNALAHARGSGVRWVLFDTDGESCVVVAGPAAALEALQARGLIPETSPERLAALAARFGHEF
;
A
#
# COMPACT_ATOMS: atom_id res chain seq x y z
N MET A 1 39.60 -18.21 48.19
CA MET A 1 39.92 -17.77 46.81
C MET A 1 38.75 -18.11 45.92
N ARG A 2 37.89 -17.14 45.60
CA ARG A 2 37.00 -17.13 44.42
C ARG A 2 36.49 -15.71 44.22
N ILE A 3 36.57 -15.30 42.97
CA ILE A 3 36.49 -13.96 42.40
C ILE A 3 35.05 -13.44 42.48
N GLY A 4 34.89 -12.15 42.83
CA GLY A 4 33.62 -11.45 42.66
C GLY A 4 33.46 -10.97 41.23
N LEU A 5 32.23 -11.01 40.72
CA LEU A 5 31.86 -10.30 39.51
C LEU A 5 30.56 -9.52 39.77
N THR A 6 30.71 -8.21 39.83
CA THR A 6 29.66 -7.20 39.79
C THR A 6 29.05 -7.18 38.40
N LEU A 7 27.72 -7.21 38.28
CA LEU A 7 27.04 -6.91 37.02
C LEU A 7 26.10 -5.73 37.23
N LEU A 8 26.42 -4.67 36.49
CA LEU A 8 25.77 -3.37 36.45
C LEU A 8 24.36 -3.47 35.87
N CYS A 9 23.43 -2.72 36.48
CA CYS A 9 22.18 -2.31 35.86
C CYS A 9 22.47 -1.48 34.60
N MET A 10 21.81 -1.80 33.49
CA MET A 10 21.44 -0.83 32.46
C MET A 10 19.98 -1.06 32.07
N PRO A 11 19.15 0.01 31.97
CA PRO A 11 17.86 -0.08 31.33
C PRO A 11 18.04 0.20 29.83
N ALA A 12 17.59 -0.71 28.97
CA ALA A 12 17.35 -0.41 27.57
C ALA A 12 15.86 -0.57 27.31
N GLN A 13 15.18 0.58 27.26
CA GLN A 13 13.85 0.74 26.70
C GLN A 13 13.94 0.44 25.20
N ASN A 14 13.55 -0.77 24.80
CA ASN A 14 13.10 -1.02 23.43
C ASN A 14 11.57 -0.94 23.46
N PRO A 15 10.92 0.01 22.76
CA PRO A 15 9.53 -0.18 22.42
C PRO A 15 9.50 -1.33 21.41
N VAL A 16 9.09 -2.51 21.86
CA VAL A 16 8.66 -3.58 20.95
C VAL A 16 7.45 -3.02 20.23
N VAL A 17 7.60 -2.70 18.95
CA VAL A 17 6.47 -2.53 18.03
C VAL A 17 5.78 -3.89 18.02
N LEU A 18 4.71 -4.01 18.81
CA LEU A 18 3.85 -5.18 18.86
C LEU A 18 3.08 -5.19 17.55
N TRP A 19 3.61 -5.92 16.56
CA TRP A 19 2.80 -6.40 15.45
C TRP A 19 1.75 -7.34 16.06
N SER A 20 0.48 -6.98 15.96
CA SER A 20 -0.63 -7.88 16.26
C SER A 20 -0.55 -9.02 15.25
N TYR A 21 0.04 -10.13 15.65
CA TYR A 21 -0.02 -11.32 14.82
C TYR A 21 -1.46 -11.82 14.85
N ALA A 22 -2.09 -11.88 13.68
CA ALA A 22 -3.27 -12.71 13.49
C ALA A 22 -2.99 -14.10 14.10
N HIS A 23 -3.99 -14.67 14.79
CA HIS A 23 -3.90 -16.04 15.29
C HIS A 23 -3.79 -16.97 14.08
N LEU A 24 -2.55 -17.34 13.76
CA LEU A 24 -2.24 -18.18 12.62
C LEU A 24 -2.19 -19.63 13.10
N GLU A 25 -3.15 -20.42 12.64
CA GLU A 25 -3.17 -21.85 12.91
C GLU A 25 -2.33 -22.56 11.84
N GLU A 26 -1.29 -23.26 12.28
CA GLU A 26 -0.47 -24.11 11.42
C GLU A 26 -1.00 -25.54 11.52
N SER A 27 -1.43 -26.11 10.39
CA SER A 27 -1.83 -27.50 10.30
C SER A 27 -1.03 -28.24 9.22
N ALA A 28 -0.80 -29.54 9.44
CA ALA A 28 -0.21 -30.41 8.45
C ALA A 28 -1.26 -30.70 7.37
N ASP A 29 -0.87 -30.49 6.11
CA ASP A 29 -1.78 -30.67 4.98
C ASP A 29 -2.21 -32.14 4.83
N SER A 30 -3.48 -32.42 5.15
CA SER A 30 -4.10 -33.73 4.98
C SER A 30 -4.52 -33.89 3.52
N ALA A 31 -3.55 -34.27 2.68
CA ALA A 31 -3.66 -34.27 1.23
C ALA A 31 -4.94 -34.89 0.63
N ALA A 32 -5.65 -34.09 -0.16
CA ALA A 32 -6.28 -34.53 -1.41
C ALA A 32 -5.45 -33.94 -2.58
N ALA A 33 -5.06 -34.79 -3.53
CA ALA A 33 -4.17 -34.39 -4.62
C ALA A 33 -4.81 -33.29 -5.51
N PRO A 34 -4.08 -32.22 -5.87
CA PRO A 34 -4.58 -31.24 -6.82
C PRO A 34 -4.61 -31.84 -8.24
N SER A 35 -5.77 -31.73 -8.89
CA SER A 35 -5.97 -32.05 -10.30
C SER A 35 -5.20 -31.04 -11.18
N PRO A 36 -4.43 -31.48 -12.19
CA PRO A 36 -3.69 -30.57 -13.05
C PRO A 36 -4.61 -30.05 -14.16
N ALA A 37 -5.34 -28.97 -13.89
CA ALA A 37 -5.90 -28.11 -14.93
C ALA A 37 -5.14 -26.79 -14.93
N ALA A 38 -3.91 -26.83 -15.46
CA ALA A 38 -3.15 -25.63 -15.75
C ALA A 38 -3.75 -24.96 -16.99
N THR A 39 -4.74 -24.09 -16.79
CA THR A 39 -5.15 -23.15 -17.83
C THR A 39 -4.21 -21.95 -17.72
N SER A 40 -3.18 -21.93 -18.57
CA SER A 40 -2.30 -20.78 -18.74
C SER A 40 -3.12 -19.61 -19.29
N TYR A 41 -3.58 -18.74 -18.41
CA TYR A 41 -4.10 -17.44 -18.79
C TYR A 41 -2.93 -16.45 -18.82
N LEU A 42 -2.48 -16.12 -20.02
CA LEU A 42 -1.77 -14.88 -20.29
C LEU A 42 -2.84 -13.79 -20.46
N PRO A 43 -2.92 -12.74 -19.62
CA PRO A 43 -3.64 -11.54 -20.01
C PRO A 43 -2.69 -10.70 -20.86
N GLY A 44 -2.64 -11.04 -22.15
CA GLY A 44 -2.17 -10.18 -23.21
C GLY A 44 -3.37 -9.54 -23.89
N GLU A 45 -3.36 -8.20 -23.92
CA GLU A 45 -4.04 -7.32 -24.88
C GLU A 45 -5.54 -7.04 -24.70
N PHE A 46 -5.81 -5.84 -24.14
CA PHE A 46 -6.60 -4.83 -24.83
C PHE A 46 -6.29 -3.45 -24.22
N LEU A 47 -5.13 -2.87 -24.57
CA LEU A 47 -4.93 -1.43 -24.46
C LEU A 47 -5.31 -0.81 -25.81
N PRO A 48 -6.24 0.16 -25.87
CA PRO A 48 -6.44 0.92 -27.08
C PRO A 48 -5.14 1.64 -27.47
N ASP A 49 -4.79 1.56 -28.75
CA ASP A 49 -3.65 2.24 -29.39
C ASP A 49 -3.55 3.72 -28.94
N PRO A 50 -2.52 4.14 -28.18
CA PRO A 50 -2.37 5.50 -27.72
C PRO A 50 -1.55 6.30 -28.74
N ARG A 51 -1.97 6.34 -30.00
CA ARG A 51 -1.51 7.36 -30.96
C ARG A 51 -2.32 8.66 -30.88
N HIS A 52 -3.10 8.83 -29.83
CA HIS A 52 -3.59 10.14 -29.42
C HIS A 52 -2.71 10.63 -28.28
N GLU A 53 -1.57 11.20 -28.66
CA GLU A 53 -0.73 12.01 -27.78
C GLU A 53 -1.59 13.18 -27.28
N LEU A 54 -2.13 13.04 -26.07
CA LEU A 54 -2.65 14.17 -25.31
C LEU A 54 -1.45 14.99 -24.86
N HIS A 55 -1.01 15.91 -25.73
CA HIS A 55 0.00 16.90 -25.40
C HIS A 55 -0.59 17.90 -24.41
N LEU A 56 -0.12 17.84 -23.18
CA LEU A 56 -0.41 18.82 -22.15
C LEU A 56 0.67 19.91 -22.22
N ASP A 57 0.28 21.15 -22.48
CA ASP A 57 1.12 22.29 -22.13
C ASP A 57 1.11 22.51 -20.61
N ALA A 58 1.85 23.50 -20.12
CA ALA A 58 1.89 23.88 -18.70
C ALA A 58 0.52 24.32 -18.13
N GLU A 59 -0.55 24.32 -18.95
CA GLU A 59 -1.92 24.64 -18.58
C GLU A 59 -2.89 23.47 -18.78
N GLY A 60 -2.43 22.32 -19.29
CA GLY A 60 -3.27 21.14 -19.54
C GLY A 60 -4.20 21.26 -20.75
N VAL A 61 -3.89 22.13 -21.72
CA VAL A 61 -4.71 22.35 -22.92
C VAL A 61 -4.24 21.45 -24.06
N ALA A 62 -5.15 20.60 -24.57
CA ALA A 62 -4.90 19.76 -25.74
C ALA A 62 -4.99 20.57 -27.05
N PHE A 63 -3.94 20.51 -27.88
CA PHE A 63 -3.94 21.13 -29.21
C PHE A 63 -4.46 20.18 -30.28
N GLY A 64 -5.24 20.72 -31.23
CA GLY A 64 -5.71 19.99 -32.40
C GLY A 64 -4.59 19.74 -33.43
N PRO A 65 -4.72 18.71 -34.30
CA PRO A 65 -3.72 18.40 -35.30
C PRO A 65 -3.71 19.48 -36.40
N GLY A 66 -2.64 20.29 -36.48
CA GLY A 66 -2.43 21.21 -37.61
C GLY A 66 -1.67 22.50 -37.33
N GLU A 67 -1.39 22.87 -36.08
CA GLU A 67 -0.49 23.99 -35.76
C GLU A 67 0.96 23.50 -35.59
N ASP A 68 1.93 24.25 -36.14
CA ASP A 68 3.36 24.05 -35.88
C ASP A 68 3.63 24.28 -34.38
N VAL A 69 3.45 23.25 -33.56
CA VAL A 69 3.71 23.30 -32.12
C VAL A 69 5.21 23.50 -31.92
N ARG A 70 5.61 24.74 -31.63
CA ARG A 70 6.95 25.02 -31.14
C ARG A 70 7.04 24.55 -29.69
N TYR A 71 7.71 23.43 -29.49
CA TYR A 71 8.06 22.98 -28.15
C TYR A 71 8.95 24.03 -27.47
N PRO A 72 8.59 24.49 -26.26
CA PRO A 72 9.45 25.37 -25.49
C PRO A 72 10.80 24.71 -25.27
N SER A 73 11.88 25.48 -25.41
CA SER A 73 13.22 25.02 -25.08
C SER A 73 13.30 24.63 -23.60
N LEU A 74 14.26 23.77 -23.22
CA LEU A 74 14.44 23.37 -21.82
C LEU A 74 14.52 24.57 -20.86
N PRO A 75 15.27 25.65 -21.14
CA PRO A 75 15.27 26.84 -20.29
C PRO A 75 13.89 27.53 -20.19
N GLU A 76 13.11 27.54 -21.27
CA GLU A 76 11.75 28.10 -21.26
C GLU A 76 10.80 27.22 -20.43
N ARG A 77 10.89 25.89 -20.54
CA ARG A 77 10.12 24.94 -19.70
C ARG A 77 10.42 25.15 -18.22
N VAL A 78 11.69 25.19 -17.83
CA VAL A 78 12.12 25.44 -16.44
C VAL A 78 11.57 26.78 -15.93
N ARG A 79 11.64 27.85 -16.74
CA ARG A 79 11.09 29.15 -16.36
C ARG A 79 9.58 29.11 -16.14
N LEU A 80 8.82 28.52 -17.08
CA LEU A 80 7.36 28.42 -16.99
C LEU A 80 6.91 27.62 -15.76
N LEU A 81 7.56 26.47 -15.52
CA LEU A 81 7.27 25.63 -14.35
C LEU A 81 7.63 26.33 -13.04
N SER A 82 8.75 27.05 -13.00
CA SER A 82 9.14 27.84 -11.83
C SER A 82 8.11 28.92 -11.51
N THR A 83 7.69 29.72 -12.50
CA THR A 83 6.66 30.74 -12.30
C THR A 83 5.34 30.12 -11.82
N CYS A 84 4.90 29.01 -12.42
CA CYS A 84 3.69 28.30 -11.99
C CYS A 84 3.78 27.80 -10.54
N ALA A 85 4.95 27.32 -10.11
CA ALA A 85 5.16 26.82 -8.74
C ALA A 85 5.35 27.96 -7.70
N GLU A 86 5.81 29.14 -8.13
CA GLU A 86 6.00 30.33 -7.29
C GLU A 86 4.69 31.06 -6.95
N ASP A 87 3.62 30.87 -7.73
CA ASP A 87 2.30 31.49 -7.51
C ASP A 87 1.64 31.09 -6.17
N GLY A 88 2.17 30.06 -5.52
CA GLY A 88 1.81 29.64 -4.17
C GLY A 88 1.21 28.23 -4.12
N PRO A 89 1.03 27.69 -2.89
CA PRO A 89 0.55 26.33 -2.69
C PRO A 89 -0.84 26.12 -3.30
N SER A 90 -0.91 25.35 -4.39
CA SER A 90 -2.16 24.90 -5.03
C SER A 90 -1.91 23.59 -5.77
N GLN A 91 -2.95 22.80 -6.06
CA GLN A 91 -2.81 21.56 -6.83
C GLN A 91 -2.15 21.77 -8.21
N ARG A 92 -2.41 22.92 -8.87
CA ARG A 92 -1.75 23.28 -10.12
C ARG A 92 -0.25 23.51 -9.88
N ALA A 93 0.09 24.32 -8.89
CA ALA A 93 1.46 24.65 -8.58
C ALA A 93 2.26 23.44 -8.09
N GLU A 94 1.59 22.47 -7.44
CA GLU A 94 2.19 21.21 -6.97
C GLU A 94 2.64 20.36 -8.14
N ARG A 95 1.76 20.18 -9.15
CA ARG A 95 2.11 19.50 -10.40
C ARG A 95 3.29 20.21 -11.10
N CYS A 96 3.24 21.54 -11.18
CA CYS A 96 4.36 22.32 -11.73
C CYS A 96 5.67 22.11 -10.96
N LEU A 97 5.61 22.06 -9.63
CA LEU A 97 6.77 21.79 -8.78
C LEU A 97 7.32 20.38 -8.97
N ALA A 98 6.46 19.37 -9.13
CA ALA A 98 6.87 17.99 -9.43
C ALA A 98 7.57 17.90 -10.80
N HIS A 99 6.99 18.48 -11.85
CA HIS A 99 7.65 18.53 -13.17
C HIS A 99 8.95 19.33 -13.13
N LEU A 100 8.99 20.43 -12.39
CA LEU A 100 10.20 21.21 -12.20
C LEU A 100 11.28 20.36 -11.51
N ALA A 101 10.93 19.59 -10.48
CA ALA A 101 11.87 18.74 -9.77
C ALA A 101 12.48 17.62 -10.65
N ALA A 102 11.72 17.13 -11.62
CA ALA A 102 12.20 16.17 -12.60
C ALA A 102 13.22 16.78 -13.60
N LEU A 103 13.07 18.07 -13.92
CA LEU A 103 13.91 18.79 -14.90
C LEU A 103 15.09 19.56 -14.28
N ASP A 104 14.84 20.29 -13.19
CA ASP A 104 15.76 21.16 -12.46
C ASP A 104 15.46 21.08 -10.95
N ARG A 105 15.96 19.99 -10.33
CA ARG A 105 15.75 19.73 -8.90
C ARG A 105 16.26 20.86 -7.99
N PRO A 106 17.45 21.47 -8.22
CA PRO A 106 17.88 22.64 -7.44
C PRO A 106 16.86 23.78 -7.42
N ALA A 107 16.25 24.13 -8.56
CA ALA A 107 15.21 25.17 -8.60
C ALA A 107 13.97 24.76 -7.80
N ALA A 108 13.50 23.52 -7.97
CA ALA A 108 12.37 23.00 -7.19
C ALA A 108 12.61 23.01 -5.68
N VAL A 109 13.83 22.72 -5.23
CA VAL A 109 14.19 22.73 -3.80
C VAL A 109 14.06 24.12 -3.20
N GLU A 110 14.44 25.18 -3.91
CA GLU A 110 14.29 26.55 -3.39
C GLU A 110 12.82 26.97 -3.29
N ILE A 111 11.98 26.55 -4.23
CA ILE A 111 10.53 26.76 -4.14
C ILE A 111 9.94 25.96 -2.97
N ALA A 112 10.32 24.68 -2.82
CA ALA A 112 9.89 23.82 -1.72
C ALA A 112 10.26 24.40 -0.35
N ARG A 113 11.43 25.04 -0.20
CA ARG A 113 11.82 25.76 1.03
C ARG A 113 10.88 26.92 1.33
N THR A 114 10.40 27.61 0.31
CA THR A 114 9.44 28.70 0.46
C THR A 114 8.08 28.16 0.89
N TRP A 115 7.61 27.11 0.22
CA TRP A 115 6.38 26.39 0.55
C TRP A 115 6.37 25.81 1.96
N SER A 116 7.51 25.31 2.46
CA SER A 116 7.60 24.75 3.82
C SER A 116 7.29 25.71 4.97
N ARG A 117 7.18 27.01 4.67
CA ARG A 117 6.82 28.07 5.62
C ARG A 117 5.36 28.54 5.48
N MET A 118 4.61 27.91 4.59
CA MET A 118 3.23 28.22 4.25
C MET A 118 2.33 27.04 4.64
N GLU A 119 1.02 27.26 4.60
CA GLU A 119 0.05 26.18 4.64
C GLU A 119 0.05 25.47 3.28
N LEU A 120 0.28 24.16 3.29
CA LEU A 120 0.34 23.35 2.08
C LEU A 120 -1.06 22.85 1.72
N PRO A 121 -1.38 22.68 0.42
CA PRO A 121 -2.58 21.98 0.03
C PRO A 121 -2.43 20.51 0.41
N GLU A 122 -3.56 19.87 0.67
CA GLU A 122 -3.63 18.43 0.93
C GLU A 122 -2.91 17.65 -0.18
N GLY A 123 -1.91 16.85 0.20
CA GLY A 123 -1.17 15.97 -0.72
C GLY A 123 0.17 16.55 -1.20
N ALA A 124 0.45 17.84 -0.98
CA ALA A 124 1.74 18.44 -1.35
C ALA A 124 2.85 18.21 -0.31
N GLU A 125 2.51 17.81 0.92
CA GLU A 125 3.46 17.57 2.00
C GLU A 125 4.54 16.53 1.63
N PRO A 126 4.20 15.36 1.05
CA PRO A 126 5.19 14.36 0.65
C PRO A 126 6.16 14.89 -0.42
N LEU A 127 5.68 15.70 -1.36
CA LEU A 127 6.51 16.30 -2.40
C LEU A 127 7.53 17.29 -1.81
N VAL A 128 7.06 18.23 -0.99
CA VAL A 128 7.92 19.22 -0.33
C VAL A 128 8.92 18.51 0.57
N ALA A 129 8.48 17.54 1.38
CA ALA A 129 9.36 16.77 2.24
C ALA A 129 10.43 15.99 1.45
N ALA A 130 10.07 15.38 0.32
CA ALA A 130 11.03 14.65 -0.53
C ALA A 130 12.09 15.59 -1.11
N LEU A 131 11.71 16.78 -1.58
CA LEU A 131 12.66 17.77 -2.12
C LEU A 131 13.63 18.28 -1.06
N LEU A 132 13.13 18.56 0.15
CA LEU A 132 13.96 19.09 1.23
C LEU A 132 14.92 18.06 1.82
N ASN A 133 14.47 16.80 1.97
CA ASN A 133 15.31 15.72 2.50
C ASN A 133 16.31 15.19 1.46
N PHE A 134 15.98 15.27 0.17
CA PHE A 134 16.79 14.75 -0.92
C PHE A 134 17.01 15.83 -1.99
N PRO A 135 17.84 16.86 -1.73
CA PRO A 135 17.95 18.02 -2.62
C PRO A 135 18.71 17.74 -3.93
N ALA A 136 19.56 16.71 -3.96
CA ALA A 136 20.28 16.32 -5.17
C ALA A 136 19.46 15.35 -6.03
N ALA A 137 19.59 15.44 -7.36
CA ALA A 137 18.95 14.51 -8.28
C ALA A 137 19.48 13.09 -8.05
N GLY A 138 18.59 12.09 -8.02
CA GLY A 138 18.95 10.70 -7.75
C GLY A 138 19.24 10.37 -6.28
N ALA A 139 19.17 11.34 -5.36
CA ALA A 139 19.52 11.13 -3.95
C ALA A 139 18.48 10.28 -3.20
N LEU A 140 17.20 10.42 -3.54
CA LEU A 140 16.13 9.59 -2.98
C LEU A 140 16.30 8.14 -3.42
N GLU A 141 16.54 7.93 -4.71
CA GLU A 141 16.77 6.61 -5.30
C GLU A 141 18.02 5.97 -4.71
N SER A 142 19.14 6.70 -4.65
CA SER A 142 20.38 6.20 -4.04
C SER A 142 20.20 5.83 -2.56
N PHE A 143 19.36 6.57 -1.84
CA PHE A 143 19.03 6.27 -0.46
C PHE A 143 18.21 4.98 -0.35
N LEU A 144 17.21 4.79 -1.22
CA LEU A 144 16.40 3.57 -1.26
C LEU A 144 17.20 2.34 -1.73
N ASP A 145 18.09 2.52 -2.71
CA ASP A 145 19.06 1.51 -3.14
C ASP A 145 19.93 1.08 -1.94
N GLY A 146 20.42 2.03 -1.15
CA GLY A 146 21.18 1.75 0.07
C GLY A 146 20.40 0.98 1.15
N LEU A 147 19.07 0.99 1.09
CA LEU A 147 18.19 0.24 1.97
C LEU A 147 17.75 -1.13 1.39
N GLY A 148 18.13 -1.47 0.16
CA GLY A 148 17.63 -2.67 -0.54
C GLY A 148 16.16 -2.54 -0.97
N MET A 149 15.65 -1.32 -1.05
CA MET A 149 14.26 -1.03 -1.42
C MET A 149 14.04 -0.95 -2.94
N THR A 150 15.05 -1.22 -3.77
CA THR A 150 14.96 -1.02 -5.24
C THR A 150 15.56 -2.17 -6.05
N ASP A 151 15.91 -3.28 -5.40
CA ASP A 151 16.54 -4.46 -6.01
C ASP A 151 15.66 -5.12 -7.10
N GLN A 152 14.35 -4.81 -7.12
CA GLN A 152 13.43 -5.20 -8.18
C GLN A 152 13.38 -4.11 -9.26
N LEU A 153 13.91 -4.41 -10.44
CA LEU A 153 13.81 -3.54 -11.59
C LEU A 153 12.50 -3.83 -12.31
N HIS A 154 11.38 -3.30 -11.81
CA HIS A 154 10.07 -3.71 -12.35
C HIS A 154 9.72 -3.05 -13.68
N LEU A 155 10.31 -1.90 -14.01
CA LEU A 155 10.24 -1.28 -15.33
C LEU A 155 11.59 -0.58 -15.56
N GLU A 156 12.26 -0.84 -16.70
CA GLU A 156 13.18 0.16 -17.23
C GLU A 156 12.38 1.45 -17.33
N LEU A 157 12.85 2.52 -16.70
CA LEU A 157 12.35 3.88 -16.86
C LEU A 157 12.31 4.19 -18.36
N ARG A 158 11.24 3.77 -19.05
CA ARG A 158 10.94 4.26 -20.39
C ARG A 158 10.81 5.76 -20.24
N GLU A 159 11.24 6.47 -21.27
CA GLU A 159 11.39 7.92 -21.41
C GLU A 159 10.09 8.73 -21.22
N HIS A 160 9.21 8.33 -20.29
CA HIS A 160 8.18 9.19 -19.76
C HIS A 160 8.88 10.38 -19.09
N GLU A 161 8.50 11.57 -19.53
CA GLU A 161 9.08 12.85 -19.10
C GLU A 161 8.94 13.10 -17.59
N GLU A 162 8.15 12.29 -16.89
CA GLU A 162 7.88 12.35 -15.46
C GLU A 162 8.81 11.39 -14.71
N ARG A 163 9.96 11.91 -14.29
CA ARG A 163 10.80 11.19 -13.30
C ARG A 163 10.08 11.19 -11.95
N PRO A 164 10.05 10.06 -11.23
CA PRO A 164 9.43 10.01 -9.92
C PRO A 164 10.12 10.99 -8.96
N VAL A 165 9.35 11.81 -8.25
CA VAL A 165 9.89 12.85 -7.36
C VAL A 165 9.70 12.50 -5.90
N THR A 166 8.57 11.87 -5.58
CA THR A 166 8.21 11.49 -4.21
C THR A 166 8.63 10.05 -3.91
N LEU A 167 8.71 9.70 -2.62
CA LEU A 167 8.97 8.33 -2.18
C LEU A 167 7.91 7.35 -2.74
N ARG A 168 6.64 7.77 -2.74
CA ARG A 168 5.52 7.00 -3.29
C ARG A 168 5.76 6.63 -4.75
N ASP A 169 6.11 7.62 -5.56
CA ASP A 169 6.31 7.43 -7.01
C ASP A 169 7.48 6.49 -7.29
N VAL A 170 8.59 6.66 -6.57
CA VAL A 170 9.76 5.79 -6.74
C VAL A 170 9.42 4.35 -6.36
N LEU A 171 8.72 4.13 -5.25
CA LEU A 171 8.36 2.78 -4.82
C LEU A 171 7.33 2.10 -5.74
N LEU A 172 6.31 2.85 -6.22
CA LEU A 172 5.36 2.35 -7.20
C LEU A 172 6.06 1.96 -8.50
N LEU A 173 6.90 2.84 -9.03
CA LEU A 173 7.64 2.60 -10.27
C LEU A 173 8.57 1.39 -10.17
N ARG A 174 9.15 1.16 -8.99
CA ARG A 174 10.05 0.03 -8.71
C ARG A 174 9.32 -1.27 -8.37
N GLY A 175 7.98 -1.29 -8.40
CA GLY A 175 7.20 -2.48 -8.05
C GLY A 175 7.35 -2.89 -6.60
N ARG A 176 7.61 -1.92 -5.72
CA ARG A 176 7.73 -2.09 -4.25
C ARG A 176 6.56 -1.49 -3.50
N ALA A 177 5.69 -0.79 -4.23
CA ALA A 177 4.40 -0.37 -3.74
C ALA A 177 3.29 -0.85 -4.68
N HIS A 178 2.09 -0.99 -4.15
CA HIS A 178 0.88 -1.29 -4.89
C HIS A 178 -0.24 -0.38 -4.42
N LEU A 179 -0.93 0.25 -5.37
CA LEU A 179 -2.11 1.10 -5.13
C LEU A 179 -3.35 0.30 -5.51
N PHE A 180 -4.30 0.18 -4.59
CA PHE A 180 -5.57 -0.49 -4.84
C PHE A 180 -6.73 0.20 -4.11
N SER A 181 -7.95 -0.04 -4.61
CA SER A 181 -9.21 0.40 -4.01
C SER A 181 -9.54 -0.45 -2.79
N LEU A 182 -9.86 0.19 -1.67
CA LEU A 182 -10.42 -0.45 -0.48
C LEU A 182 -11.88 -0.84 -0.68
N LYS A 183 -12.63 -0.09 -1.51
CA LYS A 183 -14.01 -0.46 -1.84
C LYS A 183 -14.04 -1.78 -2.61
N ARG A 184 -14.72 -2.80 -2.07
CA ARG A 184 -15.06 -4.01 -2.83
C ARG A 184 -16.03 -3.57 -3.90
N ARG A 185 -15.58 -3.60 -5.15
CA ARG A 185 -16.49 -3.37 -6.26
C ARG A 185 -17.52 -4.51 -6.30
N GLN A 186 -18.73 -4.19 -6.76
CA GLN A 186 -19.79 -5.17 -7.05
C GLN A 186 -19.37 -6.27 -8.04
N ASP A 187 -18.23 -6.11 -8.75
CA ASP A 187 -17.64 -7.09 -9.66
C ASP A 187 -16.50 -7.95 -9.04
N GLY A 188 -16.23 -7.82 -7.74
CA GLY A 188 -15.46 -8.80 -6.97
C GLY A 188 -13.94 -8.65 -7.06
N VAL A 189 -13.39 -7.57 -6.51
CA VAL A 189 -12.00 -7.63 -6.02
C VAL A 189 -11.97 -8.65 -4.89
N ARG A 190 -11.64 -9.89 -5.24
CA ARG A 190 -11.48 -10.98 -4.30
C ARG A 190 -10.15 -10.81 -3.57
N HIS A 191 -10.15 -11.03 -2.26
CA HIS A 191 -8.94 -10.90 -1.44
C HIS A 191 -7.79 -11.76 -1.97
N ASP A 192 -8.08 -12.87 -2.66
CA ASP A 192 -7.10 -13.75 -3.28
C ASP A 192 -6.29 -13.11 -4.43
N VAL A 193 -6.89 -12.23 -5.24
CA VAL A 193 -6.20 -11.48 -6.30
C VAL A 193 -5.27 -10.46 -5.66
N LEU A 194 -5.82 -9.65 -4.75
CA LEU A 194 -5.05 -8.62 -4.05
C LEU A 194 -3.91 -9.23 -3.23
N MET A 195 -4.13 -10.32 -2.49
CA MET A 195 -3.08 -11.02 -1.75
C MET A 195 -1.95 -11.48 -2.66
N ARG A 196 -2.25 -11.96 -3.88
CA ARG A 196 -1.23 -12.35 -4.86
C ARG A 196 -0.47 -11.14 -5.41
N GLU A 197 -1.15 -10.06 -5.71
CA GLU A 197 -0.53 -8.80 -6.15
C GLU A 197 0.41 -8.26 -5.07
N LEU A 198 -0.04 -8.19 -3.82
CA LEU A 198 0.79 -7.79 -2.69
C LEU A 198 1.95 -8.77 -2.45
N ALA A 199 1.73 -10.08 -2.51
CA ALA A 199 2.78 -11.08 -2.37
C ALA A 199 3.90 -10.92 -3.40
N SER A 200 3.58 -10.46 -4.62
CA SER A 200 4.57 -10.23 -5.69
C SER A 200 5.59 -9.14 -5.36
N LEU A 201 5.22 -8.16 -4.52
CA LEU A 201 6.12 -7.08 -4.07
C LEU A 201 7.31 -7.60 -3.26
N ALA A 202 7.20 -8.81 -2.67
CA ALA A 202 8.23 -9.37 -1.80
C ALA A 202 9.36 -10.11 -2.52
N GLY A 203 9.41 -10.07 -3.86
CA GLY A 203 10.52 -10.65 -4.63
C GLY A 203 10.74 -12.14 -4.38
N GLY A 204 9.66 -12.89 -4.25
CA GLY A 204 9.68 -14.35 -4.12
C GLY A 204 9.69 -14.88 -2.68
N ALA A 205 9.60 -14.02 -1.66
CA ALA A 205 9.53 -14.45 -0.26
C ALA A 205 8.41 -15.48 0.00
N LEU A 206 7.30 -15.37 -0.73
CA LEU A 206 6.11 -16.21 -0.62
C LEU A 206 5.97 -17.23 -1.77
N ASP A 207 7.02 -17.45 -2.57
CA ASP A 207 6.96 -18.36 -3.71
C ASP A 207 6.60 -19.79 -3.29
N GLY A 208 5.73 -20.42 -4.09
CA GLY A 208 5.22 -21.76 -3.84
C GLY A 208 4.10 -21.83 -2.81
N LEU A 209 3.60 -20.69 -2.30
CA LEU A 209 2.33 -20.63 -1.59
C LEU A 209 1.17 -20.38 -2.58
N HIS A 210 0.09 -21.12 -2.40
CA HIS A 210 -1.21 -20.84 -3.00
C HIS A 210 -2.03 -20.03 -2.00
N LEU A 211 -2.37 -18.80 -2.37
CA LEU A 211 -3.15 -17.88 -1.54
C LEU A 211 -4.61 -17.90 -2.02
N GLU A 212 -5.53 -18.19 -1.12
CA GLU A 212 -6.97 -18.29 -1.40
C GLU A 212 -7.78 -17.57 -0.33
N GLN A 213 -8.93 -17.04 -0.73
CA GLN A 213 -9.97 -16.54 0.15
C GLN A 213 -11.11 -17.56 0.13
N VAL A 214 -11.42 -18.11 1.30
CA VAL A 214 -12.50 -19.08 1.48
C VAL A 214 -13.69 -18.34 2.10
N PRO A 215 -14.84 -18.25 1.40
CA PRO A 215 -16.04 -17.67 1.98
C PRO A 215 -16.50 -18.52 3.16
N PRO A 216 -17.25 -17.95 4.11
CA PRO A 216 -17.86 -18.74 5.16
C PRO A 216 -18.71 -19.89 4.60
N ALA A 217 -18.75 -21.01 5.31
CA ALA A 217 -19.56 -22.15 4.91
C ALA A 217 -21.05 -21.75 4.81
N GLU A 218 -21.74 -22.15 3.73
CA GLU A 218 -23.16 -21.87 3.52
C GLU A 218 -24.05 -22.39 4.68
N GLU A 219 -23.63 -23.47 5.35
CA GLU A 219 -24.29 -24.03 6.55
C GLU A 219 -24.27 -23.07 7.76
N ALA A 220 -23.39 -22.05 7.76
CA ALA A 220 -23.42 -20.97 8.74
C ALA A 220 -24.36 -19.82 8.34
N LEU A 221 -24.77 -19.75 7.07
CA LEU A 221 -25.65 -18.71 6.52
C LEU A 221 -27.11 -19.18 6.49
N ASP A 222 -27.34 -20.47 6.22
CA ASP A 222 -28.64 -21.11 6.32
C ASP A 222 -28.88 -21.48 7.78
N GLY A 223 -29.40 -20.52 8.56
CA GLY A 223 -29.97 -20.79 9.88
C GLY A 223 -31.13 -21.77 9.75
N GLU A 224 -30.81 -23.08 9.77
CA GLU A 224 -31.79 -24.16 9.72
C GLU A 224 -32.80 -23.98 10.87
N ASP A 225 -34.06 -23.74 10.50
CA ASP A 225 -35.27 -23.92 11.30
C ASP A 225 -35.22 -23.43 12.76
N LEU A 226 -34.79 -22.20 13.00
CA LEU A 226 -35.19 -21.51 14.24
C LEU A 226 -36.70 -21.30 14.20
N ASP A 227 -37.41 -21.87 15.17
CA ASP A 227 -38.86 -21.72 15.28
C ASP A 227 -39.22 -20.23 15.43
N GLU A 228 -40.40 -19.84 14.94
CA GLU A 228 -40.88 -18.45 14.92
C GLU A 228 -40.85 -17.80 16.33
N ALA A 229 -40.85 -18.63 17.39
CA ALA A 229 -40.74 -18.21 18.79
C ALA A 229 -39.30 -17.88 19.23
N GLN A 230 -38.29 -18.61 18.76
CA GLN A 230 -36.87 -18.29 19.01
C GLN A 230 -36.42 -17.07 18.22
N ARG A 231 -37.07 -16.80 17.08
CA ARG A 231 -36.81 -15.61 16.25
C ARG A 231 -37.23 -14.31 16.97
N GLU A 232 -38.38 -14.30 17.63
CA GLU A 232 -38.87 -13.13 18.40
C GLU A 232 -38.10 -12.91 19.72
N GLU A 233 -37.52 -13.96 20.33
CA GLU A 233 -36.71 -13.83 21.56
C GLU A 233 -35.26 -13.37 21.26
N GLN A 234 -34.78 -13.58 20.03
CA GLN A 234 -33.50 -13.07 19.51
C GLN A 234 -33.57 -11.66 18.91
N GLU A 235 -34.75 -11.03 18.83
CA GLU A 235 -34.91 -9.61 18.42
C GLU A 235 -34.36 -8.59 19.44
N GLY A 236 -33.76 -9.05 20.54
CA GLY A 236 -32.92 -8.20 21.40
C GLY A 236 -31.51 -8.09 20.83
N GLU A 237 -31.26 -7.08 19.99
CA GLU A 237 -30.01 -6.41 19.51
C GLU A 237 -28.65 -7.16 19.43
N ASP A 238 -28.41 -8.24 20.16
CA ASP A 238 -27.13 -8.93 20.29
C ASP A 238 -27.02 -10.22 19.44
N ALA A 239 -28.12 -10.86 19.04
CA ALA A 239 -28.07 -12.15 18.33
C ALA A 239 -27.75 -12.05 16.82
N PHE A 240 -27.92 -10.88 16.21
CA PHE A 240 -27.62 -10.67 14.79
C PHE A 240 -26.12 -10.39 14.53
N ARG A 241 -25.33 -10.14 15.58
CA ARG A 241 -23.90 -9.79 15.47
C ARG A 241 -22.95 -10.98 15.37
N GLU A 242 -23.38 -12.19 15.73
CA GLU A 242 -22.46 -13.35 15.84
C GLU A 242 -22.45 -14.27 14.60
N TYR A 243 -23.36 -14.06 13.64
CA TYR A 243 -23.45 -14.84 12.39
C TYR A 243 -22.81 -14.17 11.17
N ALA A 244 -21.98 -13.13 11.36
CA ALA A 244 -21.03 -12.71 10.35
C ALA A 244 -19.91 -13.76 10.29
N ALA A 245 -20.18 -14.87 9.61
CA ALA A 245 -19.21 -15.93 9.42
C ALA A 245 -17.99 -15.34 8.69
N ALA A 246 -16.88 -15.23 9.42
CA ALA A 246 -15.69 -14.54 8.97
C ALA A 246 -15.14 -15.21 7.71
N GLU A 247 -14.81 -14.42 6.70
CA GLU A 247 -14.08 -14.93 5.53
C GLU A 247 -12.73 -15.46 6.01
N GLN A 248 -12.27 -16.60 5.48
CA GLN A 248 -10.96 -17.16 5.85
C GLN A 248 -9.94 -16.88 4.77
N LEU A 249 -8.79 -16.31 5.17
CA LEU A 249 -7.61 -16.21 4.35
C LEU A 249 -6.77 -17.47 4.55
N VAL A 250 -6.46 -18.17 3.47
CA VAL A 250 -5.74 -19.44 3.53
C VAL A 250 -4.52 -19.38 2.62
N ALA A 251 -3.40 -19.91 3.12
CA ALA A 251 -2.19 -20.12 2.34
C ALA A 251 -1.75 -21.57 2.44
N ARG A 252 -1.59 -22.24 1.29
CA ARG A 252 -1.16 -23.65 1.21
C ARG A 252 0.16 -23.76 0.48
N GLY A 253 1.13 -24.47 1.03
CA GLY A 253 2.38 -24.77 0.33
C GLY A 253 3.46 -25.36 1.21
N GLY A 254 4.35 -26.15 0.62
CA GLY A 254 5.42 -26.83 1.37
C GLY A 254 4.92 -27.84 2.42
N GLY A 255 3.72 -28.41 2.22
CA GLY A 255 3.09 -29.35 3.15
C GLY A 255 2.46 -28.71 4.39
N LYS A 256 2.31 -27.38 4.40
CA LYS A 256 1.68 -26.63 5.49
C LYS A 256 0.45 -25.88 4.97
N CYS A 257 -0.56 -25.77 5.84
CA CYS A 257 -1.70 -24.88 5.69
C CYS A 257 -1.61 -23.79 6.76
N TYR A 258 -1.84 -22.54 6.36
CA TYR A 258 -1.88 -21.37 7.21
C TYR A 258 -3.23 -20.70 7.04
N GLU A 259 -3.91 -20.40 8.14
CA GLU A 259 -5.28 -19.88 8.12
C GLU A 259 -5.39 -18.65 9.03
N ALA A 260 -6.17 -17.66 8.60
CA ALA A 260 -6.52 -16.48 9.38
C ALA A 260 -7.95 -16.05 9.08
N SER A 261 -8.70 -15.66 10.11
CA SER A 261 -10.06 -15.15 9.94
C SER A 261 -10.04 -13.65 9.65
N ALA A 262 -10.61 -13.25 8.53
CA ALA A 262 -10.97 -11.87 8.20
C ALA A 262 -12.40 -11.61 8.64
N LYS A 263 -12.55 -11.03 9.83
CA LYS A 263 -13.84 -10.51 10.29
C LYS A 263 -14.06 -9.16 9.62
N GLY A 264 -14.85 -9.13 8.55
CA GLY A 264 -15.47 -7.88 8.13
C GLY A 264 -16.63 -7.59 9.06
N GLU A 265 -16.65 -6.41 9.70
CA GLU A 265 -17.91 -5.91 10.26
C GLU A 265 -18.83 -5.62 9.08
N VAL A 266 -19.80 -6.50 8.84
CA VAL A 266 -20.89 -6.23 7.90
C VAL A 266 -21.77 -5.18 8.58
N SER A 267 -21.60 -3.91 8.23
CA SER A 267 -22.54 -2.88 8.67
C SER A 267 -23.88 -3.14 7.98
N VAL A 268 -24.96 -3.18 8.78
CA VAL A 268 -26.31 -3.49 8.30
C VAL A 268 -26.89 -2.36 7.42
N ASP A 269 -26.25 -1.19 7.41
CA ASP A 269 -26.84 0.03 6.87
C ASP A 269 -26.27 0.56 5.55
N GLU A 270 -25.14 0.07 4.99
CA GLU A 270 -24.60 0.66 3.76
C GLU A 270 -23.97 -0.38 2.81
N ASP A 271 -24.30 -0.28 1.51
CA ASP A 271 -23.79 -1.06 0.36
C ASP A 271 -22.26 -0.97 0.12
N ASP A 272 -21.49 -0.61 1.14
CA ASP A 272 -20.08 -0.28 1.07
C ASP A 272 -19.24 -1.35 1.79
N ASP A 273 -19.12 -2.51 1.14
CA ASP A 273 -18.16 -3.53 1.55
C ASP A 273 -16.73 -2.99 1.34
N TYR A 274 -16.00 -2.72 2.42
CA TYR A 274 -14.57 -2.38 2.34
C TYR A 274 -13.70 -3.62 2.59
N ILE A 275 -12.51 -3.62 2.00
CA ILE A 275 -11.43 -4.56 2.30
C ILE A 275 -10.70 -4.05 3.53
N ASP A 276 -10.60 -4.87 4.58
CA ASP A 276 -9.69 -4.60 5.68
C ASP A 276 -8.26 -4.94 5.23
N ALA A 277 -7.55 -3.91 4.76
CA ALA A 277 -6.17 -4.04 4.33
C ALA A 277 -5.27 -4.57 5.45
N TYR A 278 -5.52 -4.24 6.71
CA TYR A 278 -4.65 -4.65 7.83
C TYR A 278 -4.65 -6.14 8.04
N VAL A 279 -5.81 -6.79 7.99
CA VAL A 279 -5.90 -8.24 8.10
C VAL A 279 -5.07 -8.93 7.01
N LEU A 280 -5.13 -8.41 5.77
CA LEU A 280 -4.30 -8.93 4.67
C LEU A 280 -2.80 -8.73 4.95
N LEU A 281 -2.40 -7.54 5.41
CA LEU A 281 -1.00 -7.23 5.68
C LEU A 281 -0.45 -8.08 6.83
N ASP A 282 -1.21 -8.24 7.91
CA ASP A 282 -0.83 -9.06 9.07
C ASP A 282 -0.70 -10.53 8.66
N PHE A 283 -1.62 -11.04 7.83
CA PHE A 283 -1.51 -12.39 7.28
C PHE A 283 -0.24 -12.57 6.43
N LEU A 284 0.03 -11.67 5.49
CA LEU A 284 1.23 -11.72 4.64
C LEU A 284 2.53 -11.59 5.47
N ASN A 285 2.54 -10.70 6.46
CA ASN A 285 3.65 -10.52 7.39
C ASN A 285 3.92 -11.79 8.22
N ALA A 286 2.87 -12.45 8.70
CA ALA A 286 2.97 -13.71 9.43
C ALA A 286 3.50 -14.85 8.53
N LEU A 287 3.02 -14.94 7.28
CA LEU A 287 3.53 -15.92 6.32
C LEU A 287 5.01 -15.71 5.99
N ALA A 288 5.43 -14.47 5.75
CA ALA A 288 6.83 -14.15 5.50
C ALA A 288 7.69 -14.51 6.72
N HIS A 289 7.24 -14.20 7.93
CA HIS A 289 7.94 -14.57 9.16
C HIS A 289 8.06 -16.09 9.32
N ALA A 290 6.98 -16.84 9.11
CA ALA A 290 6.97 -18.31 9.19
C ALA A 290 7.93 -18.96 8.17
N ARG A 291 8.16 -18.29 7.02
CA ARG A 291 9.14 -18.71 6.00
C ARG A 291 10.55 -18.20 6.26
N GLY A 292 10.79 -17.52 7.38
CA GLY A 292 12.09 -16.94 7.73
C GLY A 292 12.50 -15.74 6.87
N SER A 293 11.55 -15.13 6.13
CA SER A 293 11.80 -13.93 5.34
C SER A 293 11.76 -12.67 6.22
N GLY A 294 12.70 -11.77 5.95
CA GLY A 294 12.77 -10.44 6.56
C GLY A 294 11.88 -9.39 5.90
N VAL A 295 11.14 -9.75 4.84
CA VAL A 295 10.25 -8.81 4.13
C VAL A 295 8.98 -8.55 4.95
N ARG A 296 8.52 -7.30 4.96
CA ARG A 296 7.26 -6.88 5.55
C ARG A 296 6.46 -6.03 4.59
N TRP A 297 5.15 -5.98 4.80
CA TRP A 297 4.22 -5.07 4.15
C TRP A 297 3.70 -4.06 5.16
N VAL A 298 3.62 -2.80 4.75
CA VAL A 298 3.10 -1.69 5.57
C VAL A 298 2.17 -0.83 4.74
N LEU A 299 1.12 -0.32 5.38
CA LEU A 299 0.27 0.71 4.80
C LEU A 299 1.07 2.00 4.71
N PHE A 300 1.22 2.53 3.50
CA PHE A 300 2.01 3.72 3.21
C PHE A 300 1.15 4.98 3.15
N ASP A 301 -0.02 4.90 2.51
CA ASP A 301 -0.92 6.04 2.31
C ASP A 301 -2.36 5.55 2.11
N THR A 302 -3.34 6.38 2.45
CA THR A 302 -4.77 6.13 2.18
C THR A 302 -5.54 7.43 2.07
N ASP A 303 -6.43 7.50 1.08
CA ASP A 303 -7.34 8.62 0.85
C ASP A 303 -8.78 8.32 1.34
N GLY A 304 -9.00 7.15 1.94
CA GLY A 304 -10.31 6.68 2.40
C GLY A 304 -10.97 5.68 1.46
N GLU A 305 -10.72 5.78 0.15
CA GLU A 305 -11.30 4.87 -0.86
C GLU A 305 -10.26 3.91 -1.43
N SER A 306 -9.00 4.31 -1.39
CA SER A 306 -7.85 3.58 -1.87
C SER A 306 -6.73 3.60 -0.84
N CYS A 307 -5.79 2.68 -0.99
CA CYS A 307 -4.57 2.71 -0.22
C CYS A 307 -3.35 2.27 -1.02
N VAL A 308 -2.20 2.73 -0.57
CA VAL A 308 -0.89 2.32 -1.06
C VAL A 308 -0.26 1.43 0.00
N VAL A 309 0.15 0.23 -0.41
CA VAL A 309 0.94 -0.69 0.43
C VAL A 309 2.34 -0.74 -0.12
N VAL A 310 3.33 -0.73 0.77
CA VAL A 310 4.75 -0.89 0.43
C VAL A 310 5.26 -2.20 1.02
N ALA A 311 6.08 -2.93 0.26
CA ALA A 311 6.80 -4.10 0.74
C ALA A 311 8.31 -3.91 0.65
N GLY A 312 9.04 -4.41 1.65
CA GLY A 312 10.49 -4.34 1.67
C GLY A 312 11.10 -4.99 2.91
N PRO A 313 12.45 -4.99 3.03
CA PRO A 313 13.11 -5.47 4.24
C PRO A 313 12.60 -4.72 5.48
N ALA A 314 12.32 -5.43 6.58
CA ALA A 314 11.80 -4.82 7.81
C ALA A 314 12.66 -3.63 8.29
N ALA A 315 13.98 -3.81 8.32
CA ALA A 315 14.92 -2.77 8.72
C ALA A 315 14.90 -1.53 7.80
N ALA A 316 14.57 -1.71 6.51
CA ALA A 316 14.43 -0.60 5.58
C ALA A 316 13.16 0.21 5.87
N LEU A 317 12.04 -0.47 6.11
CA LEU A 317 10.77 0.18 6.46
C LEU A 317 10.88 0.91 7.80
N GLU A 318 11.52 0.30 8.80
CA GLU A 318 11.82 0.96 10.08
C GLU A 318 12.69 2.22 9.89
N ALA A 319 13.69 2.17 9.00
CA ALA A 319 14.53 3.34 8.70
C ALA A 319 13.75 4.46 8.00
N LEU A 320 12.77 4.12 7.17
CA LEU A 320 11.87 5.08 6.53
C LEU A 320 10.90 5.71 7.56
N GLN A 321 10.35 4.90 8.47
CA GLN A 321 9.48 5.38 9.56
C GLN A 321 10.22 6.30 10.52
N ALA A 322 11.42 5.92 10.96
CA ALA A 322 12.25 6.74 11.86
C ALA A 322 12.63 8.11 11.26
N ARG A 323 12.55 8.26 9.93
CA ARG A 323 12.76 9.53 9.22
C ARG A 323 11.46 10.27 8.91
N GLY A 324 10.30 9.73 9.30
CA GLY A 324 8.98 10.27 8.99
C GLY A 324 8.66 10.26 7.50
N LEU A 325 9.32 9.41 6.71
CA LEU A 325 9.09 9.33 5.27
C LEU A 325 7.90 8.42 4.92
N ILE A 326 7.59 7.48 5.82
CA ILE A 326 6.36 6.69 5.78
C ILE A 326 5.69 6.79 7.14
N PRO A 327 4.34 6.72 7.21
CA PRO A 327 3.64 6.79 8.48
C PRO A 327 4.11 5.69 9.44
N GLU A 328 4.31 6.05 10.70
CA GLU A 328 4.36 5.05 11.76
C GLU A 328 3.02 4.33 11.80
N THR A 329 3.07 3.00 11.73
CA THR A 329 1.95 2.12 12.07
C THR A 329 1.78 2.16 13.59
N SER A 330 1.17 3.24 14.10
CA SER A 330 0.84 3.30 15.53
C SER A 330 -0.53 2.66 15.77
N PRO A 331 -0.73 1.94 16.89
CA PRO A 331 -2.03 1.42 17.29
C PRO A 331 -3.11 2.52 17.38
N GLU A 332 -2.72 3.75 17.73
CA GLU A 332 -3.62 4.90 17.78
C GLU A 332 -4.07 5.37 16.39
N ARG A 333 -3.21 5.25 15.38
CA ARG A 333 -3.55 5.57 13.99
C ARG A 333 -4.42 4.48 13.38
N LEU A 334 -4.20 3.23 13.77
CA LEU A 334 -5.12 2.12 13.51
C LEU A 334 -6.48 2.42 14.12
N ALA A 335 -6.53 2.80 15.40
CA ALA A 335 -7.77 3.17 16.10
C ALA A 335 -8.44 4.43 15.52
N ALA A 336 -7.68 5.42 15.04
CA ALA A 336 -8.23 6.63 14.43
C ALA A 336 -8.77 6.39 13.02
N LEU A 337 -8.12 5.53 12.22
CA LEU A 337 -8.66 5.08 10.93
C LEU A 337 -9.89 4.22 11.16
N ALA A 338 -9.82 3.25 12.07
CA ALA A 338 -10.97 2.46 12.52
C ALA A 338 -12.15 3.34 12.95
N ALA A 339 -11.93 4.31 13.84
CA ALA A 339 -12.97 5.24 14.27
C ALA A 339 -13.54 6.09 13.12
N ARG A 340 -12.74 6.39 12.09
CA ARG A 340 -13.17 7.12 10.89
C ARG A 340 -14.03 6.24 9.96
N PHE A 341 -13.92 4.92 10.07
CA PHE A 341 -14.74 3.92 9.38
C PHE A 341 -15.78 3.27 10.32
N GLY A 342 -16.00 3.82 11.52
CA GLY A 342 -17.04 3.36 12.45
C GLY A 342 -16.65 2.18 13.35
N HIS A 343 -15.39 1.79 13.41
CA HIS A 343 -14.90 0.68 14.23
C HIS A 343 -14.38 1.17 15.60
N GLU A 344 -14.86 0.56 16.69
CA GLU A 344 -14.22 0.62 18.01
C GLU A 344 -13.39 -0.66 18.21
N PHE A 345 -12.09 -0.54 18.56
CA PHE A 345 -11.23 -1.67 18.91
C PHE A 345 -11.26 -1.99 20.41
#